data_AF-A0A6P6CW71-F1
#
_entry.id   AF-A0A6P6CW71-F1
#
_cell.length_a   1.000
_cell.length_b   1.000
_cell.length_c   1.000
_cell.angle_alpha   90.00
_cell.angle_beta   90.00
_cell.angle_gamma   90.00
#
_symmetry.space_group_name_H-M   'P 1'
#
loop_
_entity.id
_entity.type
_entity.pdbx_description
1 polymer ?
#
loop_
_entity_poly.entity_id
_entity_poly.type
_entity_poly.pdbx_seq_one_letter_code
_entity_poly.pdbx_strand_id
1 'polypeptide(L)'
;MRRRYEDDGISDDEIEGKRTFDLEEKLHTNKYNANFVTFMEGKDFNVEYIQRGGLRDPLIFKNSDGLGIKMPDPDFTVNDVKMCVGSRRMVDVMDVNTQKGIEMTMAQWTRYYETPEEEREKLYNVISLEFSHTRLENMVQRPSTVDFIDWVDNMWPRHLKESQTESTNAILEMQYPKVQKYCLMSVRGCYTDFHVDFGGTSVWYHIHQGGKVRS
;
A
#
# COMPACT_ATOMS: atom_id res chain seq x y z
N MET A 1 -21.61 26.83 -45.30
CA MET A 1 -20.34 26.11 -45.53
C MET A 1 -19.42 26.43 -44.35
N ARG A 2 -19.43 25.60 -43.29
CA ARG A 2 -18.55 25.78 -42.12
C ARG A 2 -17.31 24.92 -42.31
N ARG A 3 -16.13 25.56 -42.35
CA ARG A 3 -14.82 24.90 -42.41
C ARG A 3 -14.64 24.07 -41.14
N ARG A 4 -14.31 22.78 -41.31
CA ARG A 4 -13.76 21.94 -40.25
C ARG A 4 -12.29 22.34 -40.09
N TYR A 5 -11.88 22.63 -38.86
CA TYR A 5 -10.47 22.58 -38.50
C TYR A 5 -10.22 21.15 -38.04
N GLU A 6 -9.35 20.45 -38.75
CA GLU A 6 -8.74 19.21 -38.25
C GLU A 6 -7.73 19.64 -37.19
N ASP A 7 -8.05 19.30 -35.95
CA ASP A 7 -7.20 19.50 -34.78
C ASP A 7 -6.29 18.28 -34.68
N ASP A 8 -5.15 18.32 -35.39
CA ASP A 8 -4.06 17.35 -35.25
C ASP A 8 -3.22 17.65 -33.98
N GLY A 9 -3.89 18.05 -32.91
CA GLY A 9 -3.31 18.24 -31.59
C GLY A 9 -3.17 16.89 -30.89
N ILE A 10 -1.96 16.34 -30.87
CA ILE A 10 -1.54 15.49 -29.76
C ILE A 10 -1.86 16.31 -28.50
N SER A 11 -2.85 15.88 -27.71
CA SER A 11 -3.26 16.65 -26.54
C SER A 11 -2.07 16.72 -25.58
N ASP A 12 -1.83 17.90 -25.01
CA ASP A 12 -0.78 18.10 -23.99
C ASP A 12 -0.91 17.11 -22.81
N ASP A 13 -2.10 16.49 -22.63
CA ASP A 13 -2.33 15.44 -21.63
C ASP A 13 -1.59 14.12 -21.93
N GLU A 14 -1.16 13.86 -23.18
CA GLU A 14 -0.36 12.66 -23.53
C GLU A 14 1.10 12.77 -23.07
N ILE A 15 1.60 13.99 -22.87
CA ILE A 15 2.98 14.25 -22.41
C ILE A 15 3.03 14.23 -20.88
N GLU A 16 1.96 14.64 -20.21
CA GLU A 16 1.89 14.82 -18.74
C GLU A 16 1.85 13.50 -17.93
N GLY A 17 1.86 12.34 -18.59
CA GLY A 17 1.83 11.03 -17.94
C GLY A 17 2.93 10.07 -18.38
N LYS A 18 3.93 10.52 -19.16
CA LYS A 18 5.03 9.65 -19.59
C LYS A 18 6.27 9.90 -18.75
N ARG A 19 6.73 8.84 -18.09
CA ARG A 19 8.02 8.80 -17.38
C ARG A 19 9.15 9.16 -18.36
N THR A 20 9.87 10.24 -18.08
CA THR A 20 10.97 10.73 -18.94
C THR A 20 12.35 10.25 -18.48
N PHE A 21 12.45 9.69 -17.28
CA PHE A 21 13.68 9.10 -16.74
C PHE A 21 13.69 7.58 -16.90
N ASP A 22 14.88 7.01 -16.99
CA ASP A 22 15.10 5.56 -17.04
C ASP A 22 15.04 4.96 -15.63
N LEU A 23 14.08 4.07 -15.38
CA LEU A 23 13.93 3.36 -14.11
C LEU A 23 15.02 2.30 -13.91
N GLU A 24 15.47 1.64 -14.98
CA GLU A 24 16.50 0.59 -14.91
C GLU A 24 17.85 1.19 -14.51
N GLU A 25 18.18 2.38 -15.03
CA GLU A 25 19.35 3.14 -14.58
C GLU A 25 19.31 3.40 -13.06
N LYS A 26 18.13 3.67 -12.49
CA LYS A 26 17.99 3.93 -11.05
C LYS A 26 18.09 2.65 -10.22
N LEU A 27 17.70 1.50 -10.77
CA LEU A 27 17.85 0.20 -10.11
C LEU A 27 19.30 -0.29 -10.11
N HIS A 28 20.10 0.02 -11.13
CA HIS A 28 21.46 -0.51 -11.25
C HIS A 28 22.58 0.42 -10.76
N THR A 29 22.27 1.69 -10.48
CA THR A 29 23.28 2.67 -10.07
C THR A 29 23.68 2.52 -8.59
N ASN A 30 24.98 2.57 -8.31
CA ASN A 30 25.52 2.58 -6.94
C ASN A 30 25.53 3.98 -6.29
N LYS A 31 24.96 5.00 -6.93
CA LYS A 31 24.99 6.39 -6.41
C LYS A 31 24.07 6.58 -5.20
N TYR A 32 23.08 5.71 -5.02
CA TYR A 32 22.16 5.73 -3.88
C TYR A 32 22.68 4.85 -2.74
N ASN A 33 23.86 5.16 -2.22
CA ASN A 33 24.60 4.33 -1.25
C ASN A 33 24.54 4.85 0.21
N ALA A 34 23.60 5.74 0.51
CA ALA A 34 23.42 6.26 1.86
C ALA A 34 22.84 5.19 2.79
N ASN A 35 23.33 5.14 4.03
CA ASN A 35 22.91 4.17 5.04
C ASN A 35 22.06 4.87 6.10
N PHE A 36 20.75 4.95 5.85
CA PHE A 36 19.79 5.50 6.82
C PHE A 36 19.11 4.43 7.68
N VAL A 37 19.12 3.18 7.22
CA VAL A 37 18.35 2.09 7.85
C VAL A 37 19.10 1.51 9.05
N THR A 38 18.37 1.36 10.16
CA THR A 38 18.81 0.55 11.30
C THR A 38 18.22 -0.86 11.20
N PHE A 39 19.09 -1.87 11.19
CA PHE A 39 18.66 -3.27 11.32
C PHE A 39 18.47 -3.62 12.79
N MET A 40 17.33 -4.21 13.14
CA MET A 40 16.94 -4.42 14.52
C MET A 40 16.30 -5.80 14.73
N GLU A 41 16.42 -6.34 15.95
CA GLU A 41 15.67 -7.52 16.39
C GLU A 41 14.30 -7.10 16.95
N GLY A 42 13.25 -7.89 16.72
CA GLY A 42 11.90 -7.48 17.09
C GLY A 42 11.72 -7.21 18.59
N LYS A 43 12.41 -7.96 19.46
CA LYS A 43 12.38 -7.75 20.92
C LYS A 43 12.90 -6.37 21.37
N ASP A 44 13.77 -5.76 20.58
CA ASP A 44 14.38 -4.46 20.89
C ASP A 44 13.50 -3.30 20.39
N PHE A 45 12.50 -3.58 19.54
CA PHE A 45 11.49 -2.60 19.12
C PHE A 45 10.34 -2.55 20.12
N ASN A 46 10.51 -1.74 21.17
CA ASN A 46 9.55 -1.58 22.26
C ASN A 46 9.34 -0.08 22.60
N VAL A 47 8.44 0.21 23.53
CA VAL A 47 8.11 1.59 23.91
C VAL A 47 9.32 2.35 24.46
N GLU A 48 10.23 1.69 25.17
CA GLU A 48 11.46 2.32 25.68
C GLU A 48 12.37 2.78 24.54
N TYR A 49 12.51 1.97 23.49
CA TYR A 49 13.22 2.38 22.26
C TYR A 49 12.59 3.64 21.64
N ILE A 50 11.26 3.69 21.54
CA ILE A 50 10.53 4.85 21.00
C ILE A 50 10.76 6.09 21.86
N GLN A 51 10.67 5.97 23.19
CA GLN A 51 10.87 7.08 24.13
C GLN A 51 12.29 7.66 24.04
N ARG A 52 13.31 6.82 23.79
CA ARG A 52 14.70 7.25 23.68
C ARG A 52 15.02 7.85 22.31
N GLY A 53 14.58 7.21 21.23
CA GLY A 53 14.98 7.54 19.86
C GLY A 53 13.96 8.38 19.07
N GLY A 54 12.72 8.50 19.56
CA GLY A 54 11.66 9.26 18.91
C GLY A 54 11.24 8.74 17.53
N LEU A 55 11.52 7.45 17.23
CA LEU A 55 11.22 6.78 15.95
C LEU A 55 11.66 7.61 14.72
N ARG A 56 12.92 8.06 14.71
CA ARG A 56 13.48 8.93 13.66
C ARG A 56 14.17 8.18 12.52
N ASP A 57 14.61 6.95 12.78
CA ASP A 57 15.36 6.15 11.83
C ASP A 57 14.47 5.08 11.18
N PRO A 58 14.55 4.87 9.86
CA PRO A 58 13.92 3.72 9.20
C PRO A 58 14.45 2.40 9.77
N LEU A 59 13.54 1.46 10.07
CA LEU A 59 13.88 0.18 10.68
C LEU A 59 13.63 -0.99 9.73
N ILE A 60 14.56 -1.95 9.69
CA ILE A 60 14.35 -3.25 9.05
C ILE A 60 14.53 -4.38 10.06
N PHE A 61 13.53 -5.26 10.12
CA PHE A 61 13.56 -6.52 10.83
C PHE A 61 13.69 -7.64 9.80
N LYS A 62 14.79 -8.38 9.82
CA LYS A 62 15.05 -9.46 8.84
C LYS A 62 14.19 -10.69 9.06
N ASN A 63 13.67 -10.87 10.27
CA ASN A 63 12.68 -11.87 10.64
C ASN A 63 11.61 -11.22 11.54
N SER A 64 10.54 -11.96 11.82
CA SER A 64 9.40 -11.47 12.59
C SER A 64 9.49 -11.70 14.10
N ASP A 65 10.58 -12.31 14.58
CA ASP A 65 10.68 -12.79 15.95
C ASP A 65 10.63 -11.62 16.95
N GLY A 66 9.74 -11.72 17.93
CA GLY A 66 9.54 -10.69 18.95
C GLY A 66 8.73 -9.47 18.52
N LEU A 67 8.31 -9.34 17.25
CA LEU A 67 7.46 -8.21 16.82
C LEU A 67 5.99 -8.35 17.20
N GLY A 68 5.51 -9.58 17.41
CA GLY A 68 4.10 -9.85 17.70
C GLY A 68 3.18 -9.73 16.48
N ILE A 69 3.73 -9.72 15.26
CA ILE A 69 2.91 -9.71 14.05
C ILE A 69 2.17 -11.04 13.85
N LYS A 70 1.05 -10.97 13.15
CA LYS A 70 0.32 -12.14 12.64
C LYS A 70 0.02 -11.89 11.17
N MET A 71 0.17 -12.92 10.34
CA MET A 71 -0.09 -12.84 8.90
C MET A 71 -0.95 -14.03 8.43
N PRO A 72 -1.60 -13.91 7.27
CA PRO A 72 -2.26 -15.02 6.60
C PRO A 72 -1.32 -16.18 6.27
N ASP A 73 -1.90 -17.27 5.79
CA ASP A 73 -1.17 -18.43 5.27
C ASP A 73 -0.06 -17.99 4.28
N PRO A 74 1.14 -18.60 4.30
CA PRO A 74 2.22 -18.23 3.37
C PRO A 74 1.83 -18.29 1.88
N ASP A 75 0.87 -19.14 1.50
CA ASP A 75 0.39 -19.31 0.12
C ASP A 75 -0.89 -18.48 -0.17
N PHE A 76 -1.27 -17.55 0.73
CA PHE A 76 -2.47 -16.73 0.59
C PHE A 76 -2.46 -15.91 -0.70
N THR A 77 -3.53 -16.01 -1.50
CA THR A 77 -3.58 -15.42 -2.84
C THR A 77 -4.38 -14.13 -2.91
N VAL A 78 -4.28 -13.40 -4.02
CA VAL A 78 -5.17 -12.25 -4.31
C VAL A 78 -6.64 -12.68 -4.39
N ASN A 79 -6.91 -13.89 -4.86
CA ASN A 79 -8.26 -14.45 -4.82
C ASN A 79 -8.76 -14.66 -3.39
N ASP A 80 -7.92 -15.08 -2.45
CA ASP A 80 -8.30 -15.20 -1.05
C ASP A 80 -8.56 -13.83 -0.40
N VAL A 81 -7.75 -12.81 -0.73
CA VAL A 81 -8.01 -11.41 -0.35
C VAL A 81 -9.41 -11.00 -0.83
N LYS A 82 -9.74 -11.22 -2.11
CA LYS A 82 -11.07 -10.94 -2.68
C LYS A 82 -12.17 -11.68 -1.91
N MET A 83 -11.98 -12.95 -1.55
CA MET A 83 -12.98 -13.72 -0.80
C MET A 83 -13.19 -13.19 0.62
N CYS A 84 -12.18 -12.57 1.23
CA CYS A 84 -12.30 -11.95 2.55
C CYS A 84 -12.95 -10.56 2.52
N VAL A 85 -12.67 -9.74 1.49
CA VAL A 85 -13.17 -8.36 1.40
C VAL A 85 -14.42 -8.20 0.54
N GLY A 86 -14.75 -9.20 -0.27
CA GLY A 86 -15.93 -9.27 -1.14
C GLY A 86 -15.63 -8.94 -2.61
N SER A 87 -16.15 -9.78 -3.52
CA SER A 87 -15.92 -9.67 -4.98
C SER A 87 -16.35 -8.34 -5.60
N ARG A 88 -17.41 -7.72 -5.07
CA ARG A 88 -17.97 -6.45 -5.59
C ARG A 88 -17.36 -5.21 -4.94
N ARG A 89 -16.46 -5.38 -3.97
CA ARG A 89 -15.81 -4.26 -3.29
C ARG A 89 -15.03 -3.45 -4.32
N MET A 90 -15.28 -2.14 -4.38
CA MET A 90 -14.47 -1.22 -5.16
C MET A 90 -13.09 -1.05 -4.51
N VAL A 91 -12.06 -0.99 -5.34
CA VAL A 91 -10.68 -0.75 -4.94
C VAL A 91 -10.07 0.30 -5.86
N ASP A 92 -9.34 1.24 -5.25
CA ASP A 92 -8.54 2.20 -6.00
C ASP A 92 -7.30 1.50 -6.55
N VAL A 93 -7.07 1.70 -7.85
CA VAL A 93 -5.99 1.11 -8.61
C VAL A 93 -5.20 2.23 -9.26
N MET A 94 -3.88 2.18 -9.13
CA MET A 94 -2.97 3.12 -9.76
C MET A 94 -2.55 2.60 -11.13
N ASP A 95 -2.73 3.40 -12.19
CA ASP A 95 -2.06 3.20 -13.48
C ASP A 95 -0.59 3.61 -13.32
N VAL A 96 0.32 2.63 -13.36
CA VAL A 96 1.75 2.81 -13.07
C VAL A 96 2.42 3.77 -14.06
N ASN A 97 1.90 3.88 -15.28
CA ASN A 97 2.50 4.76 -16.27
C ASN A 97 2.21 6.22 -15.93
N THR A 98 0.97 6.52 -15.59
CA THR A 98 0.48 7.91 -15.39
C THR A 98 0.47 8.35 -13.93
N GLN A 99 0.62 7.42 -12.99
CA GLN A 99 0.39 7.62 -11.54
C GLN A 99 -1.04 8.10 -11.20
N LYS A 100 -1.98 8.03 -12.15
CA LYS A 100 -3.40 8.39 -11.96
C LYS A 100 -4.18 7.21 -11.36
N GLY A 101 -5.17 7.54 -10.54
CA GLY A 101 -6.09 6.56 -9.95
C GLY A 101 -7.24 6.22 -10.91
N ILE A 102 -7.58 4.94 -10.95
CA ILE A 102 -8.83 4.41 -11.49
C ILE A 102 -9.48 3.51 -10.43
N GLU A 103 -10.74 3.15 -10.62
CA GLU A 103 -11.43 2.24 -9.72
C GLU A 103 -11.88 0.98 -10.46
N MET A 104 -11.83 -0.15 -9.78
CA MET A 104 -12.46 -1.40 -10.26
C MET A 104 -12.90 -2.26 -9.08
N THR A 105 -13.69 -3.29 -9.35
CA THR A 105 -14.05 -4.27 -8.32
C THR A 105 -12.88 -5.20 -8.00
N MET A 106 -12.86 -5.75 -6.78
CA MET A 106 -11.87 -6.77 -6.39
C MET A 106 -11.90 -8.01 -7.28
N ALA A 107 -13.05 -8.36 -7.87
CA ALA A 107 -13.12 -9.42 -8.88
C ALA A 107 -12.38 -9.06 -10.18
N GLN A 108 -12.53 -7.82 -10.66
CA GLN A 108 -11.79 -7.33 -11.85
C GLN A 108 -10.29 -7.24 -11.55
N TRP A 109 -9.90 -6.73 -10.38
CA TRP A 109 -8.51 -6.70 -9.95
C TRP A 109 -7.90 -8.10 -9.87
N THR A 110 -8.60 -9.05 -9.26
CA THR A 110 -8.12 -10.45 -9.16
C THR A 110 -7.90 -11.04 -10.55
N ARG A 111 -8.85 -10.84 -11.47
CA ARG A 111 -8.70 -11.29 -12.87
C ARG A 111 -7.48 -10.66 -13.54
N TYR A 112 -7.26 -9.35 -13.36
CA TYR A 112 -6.07 -8.68 -13.87
C TYR A 112 -4.78 -9.27 -13.29
N TYR A 113 -4.73 -9.48 -11.98
CA TYR A 113 -3.56 -10.02 -11.28
C TYR A 113 -3.24 -11.45 -11.70
N GLU A 114 -4.25 -12.27 -11.99
CA GLU A 114 -4.11 -13.66 -12.45
C GLU A 114 -3.85 -13.77 -13.96
N THR A 115 -4.04 -12.69 -14.73
CA THR A 115 -3.70 -12.66 -16.16
C THR A 115 -2.17 -12.81 -16.32
N PRO A 116 -1.68 -13.66 -17.26
CA PRO A 116 -0.25 -13.79 -17.55
C PRO A 116 0.44 -12.44 -17.82
N GLU A 117 1.72 -12.29 -17.46
CA GLU A 117 2.44 -11.01 -17.53
C GLU A 117 2.44 -10.43 -18.95
N GLU A 118 2.63 -11.27 -19.96
CA GLU A 118 2.66 -10.94 -21.39
C GLU A 118 1.28 -10.54 -21.97
N GLU A 119 0.19 -10.90 -21.30
CA GLU A 119 -1.18 -10.60 -21.73
C GLU A 119 -1.74 -9.33 -21.06
N ARG A 120 -1.04 -8.77 -20.07
CA ARG A 120 -1.46 -7.54 -19.38
C ARG A 120 -1.15 -6.32 -20.26
N GLU A 121 -2.20 -5.66 -20.74
CA GLU A 121 -2.06 -4.44 -21.57
C GLU A 121 -1.43 -3.26 -20.84
N LYS A 122 -1.61 -3.18 -19.51
CA LYS A 122 -1.15 -2.08 -18.65
C LYS A 122 -0.58 -2.60 -17.33
N LEU A 123 0.29 -1.80 -16.73
CA LEU A 123 0.78 -2.02 -15.37
C LEU A 123 -0.11 -1.28 -14.38
N TYR A 124 -0.75 -2.03 -13.50
CA TYR A 124 -1.61 -1.53 -12.44
C TYR A 124 -1.09 -1.97 -11.07
N ASN A 125 -1.34 -1.14 -10.06
CA ASN A 125 -0.90 -1.39 -8.70
C ASN A 125 -2.01 -1.06 -7.71
N VAL A 126 -2.25 -1.92 -6.71
CA VAL A 126 -3.12 -1.62 -5.57
C VAL A 126 -2.27 -1.38 -4.34
N ILE A 127 -2.37 -0.16 -3.78
CA ILE A 127 -1.64 0.23 -2.57
C ILE A 127 -2.53 0.74 -1.44
N SER A 128 -3.84 0.85 -1.66
CA SER A 128 -4.77 1.56 -0.77
C SER A 128 -5.98 0.72 -0.32
N LEU A 129 -5.93 -0.60 -0.45
CA LEU A 129 -7.01 -1.48 0.02
C LEU A 129 -6.99 -1.62 1.54
N GLU A 130 -7.73 -0.77 2.25
CA GLU A 130 -7.89 -0.85 3.71
C GLU A 130 -8.90 -1.93 4.10
N PHE A 131 -8.48 -2.98 4.81
CA PHE A 131 -9.32 -4.17 5.01
C PHE A 131 -9.85 -4.33 6.44
N SER A 132 -9.77 -3.30 7.29
CA SER A 132 -10.45 -3.31 8.59
C SER A 132 -11.96 -3.49 8.40
N HIS A 133 -12.62 -4.11 9.37
CA HIS A 133 -14.04 -4.49 9.34
C HIS A 133 -14.38 -5.50 8.21
N THR A 134 -13.40 -6.32 7.83
CA THR A 134 -13.60 -7.49 6.96
C THR A 134 -13.09 -8.76 7.63
N ARG A 135 -13.32 -9.93 7.02
CA ARG A 135 -12.74 -11.19 7.50
C ARG A 135 -11.22 -11.19 7.53
N LEU A 136 -10.56 -10.39 6.68
CA LEU A 136 -9.10 -10.32 6.58
C LEU A 136 -8.46 -9.65 7.81
N GLU A 137 -9.20 -8.76 8.48
CA GLU A 137 -8.69 -7.97 9.62
C GLU A 137 -8.08 -8.85 10.72
N ASN A 138 -8.75 -9.95 11.07
CA ASN A 138 -8.35 -10.85 12.16
C ASN A 138 -7.19 -11.79 11.79
N MET A 139 -6.83 -11.81 10.51
CA MET A 139 -5.70 -12.59 9.98
C MET A 139 -4.39 -11.79 10.04
N VAL A 140 -4.47 -10.46 10.09
CA VAL A 140 -3.31 -9.57 10.10
C VAL A 140 -3.23 -8.80 11.41
N GLN A 141 -2.11 -8.93 12.11
CA GLN A 141 -1.75 -8.06 13.23
C GLN A 141 -0.40 -7.41 12.97
N ARG A 142 -0.34 -6.12 13.25
CA ARG A 142 0.86 -5.30 13.14
C ARG A 142 1.77 -5.48 14.35
N PRO A 143 3.00 -4.92 14.36
CA PRO A 143 3.88 -5.06 15.51
C PRO A 143 3.25 -4.51 16.78
N SER A 144 3.35 -5.23 17.89
CA SER A 144 2.64 -4.88 19.14
C SER A 144 3.00 -3.49 19.65
N THR A 145 4.24 -3.05 19.44
CA THR A 145 4.71 -1.70 19.81
C THR A 145 3.93 -0.59 19.12
N VAL A 146 3.39 -0.83 17.91
CA VAL A 146 2.55 0.15 17.20
C VAL A 146 1.23 0.37 17.94
N ASP A 147 0.64 -0.67 18.52
CA ASP A 147 -0.61 -0.56 19.29
C ASP A 147 -0.47 0.33 20.53
N PHE A 148 0.73 0.39 21.12
CA PHE A 148 1.00 1.25 22.27
C PHE A 148 1.16 2.74 21.93
N ILE A 149 1.39 3.09 20.65
CA ILE A 149 1.73 4.47 20.25
C ILE A 149 0.80 5.06 19.18
N ASP A 150 0.00 4.24 18.49
CA ASP A 150 -0.95 4.71 17.49
C ASP A 150 -2.01 5.63 18.12
N TRP A 151 -2.19 6.81 17.55
CA TRP A 151 -3.19 7.78 17.99
C TRP A 151 -4.61 7.28 17.81
N VAL A 152 -4.89 6.46 16.80
CA VAL A 152 -6.24 5.90 16.61
C VAL A 152 -6.62 5.03 17.81
N ASP A 153 -5.73 4.18 18.30
CA ASP A 153 -6.06 3.28 19.41
C ASP A 153 -5.98 3.94 20.79
N ASN A 154 -5.09 4.92 20.94
CA ASN A 154 -4.81 5.51 22.24
C ASN A 154 -5.53 6.85 22.49
N MET A 155 -5.97 7.54 21.44
CA MET A 155 -6.50 8.91 21.55
C MET A 155 -7.91 9.08 20.96
N TRP A 156 -8.29 8.28 19.95
CA TRP A 156 -9.65 8.37 19.39
C TRP A 156 -10.69 7.82 20.38
N PRO A 157 -11.89 8.42 20.52
CA PRO A 157 -12.92 7.89 21.38
C PRO A 157 -13.30 6.45 21.00
N ARG A 158 -13.03 5.50 21.89
CA ARG A 158 -13.20 4.05 21.64
C ARG A 158 -14.59 3.69 21.13
N HIS A 159 -15.64 4.24 21.73
CA HIS A 159 -17.02 3.96 21.32
C HIS A 159 -17.32 4.37 19.87
N LEU A 160 -16.65 5.40 19.33
CA LEU A 160 -16.77 5.78 17.92
C LEU A 160 -16.04 4.77 17.03
N LYS A 161 -14.80 4.41 17.38
CA LYS A 161 -14.04 3.38 16.64
C LYS A 161 -14.78 2.05 16.61
N GLU A 162 -15.29 1.61 17.75
CA GLU A 162 -16.05 0.35 17.91
C GLU A 162 -17.41 0.37 17.19
N SER A 163 -17.97 1.56 16.92
CA SER A 163 -19.19 1.70 16.13
C SER A 163 -18.99 1.60 14.61
N GLN A 164 -17.74 1.52 14.13
CA GLN A 164 -17.47 1.36 12.71
C GLN A 164 -18.01 0.01 12.22
N THR A 165 -18.79 0.07 11.13
CA THR A 165 -19.34 -1.13 10.46
C THR A 165 -18.96 -1.16 8.99
N GLU A 166 -18.87 0.00 8.33
CA GLU A 166 -18.49 0.11 6.93
C GLU A 166 -17.01 -0.31 6.74
N SER A 167 -16.79 -1.21 5.79
CA SER A 167 -15.48 -1.81 5.52
C SER A 167 -14.71 -1.10 4.40
N THR A 168 -15.39 -0.25 3.63
CA THR A 168 -14.78 0.67 2.66
C THR A 168 -14.27 1.94 3.37
N ASN A 169 -13.75 2.89 2.58
CA ASN A 169 -13.26 4.18 3.07
C ASN A 169 -14.23 5.32 2.73
N ALA A 170 -15.54 5.01 2.58
CA ALA A 170 -16.57 6.02 2.38
C ALA A 170 -16.62 7.00 3.55
N ILE A 171 -16.25 8.26 3.30
CA ILE A 171 -16.05 9.26 4.35
C ILE A 171 -17.31 9.52 5.21
N LEU A 172 -18.50 9.39 4.61
CA LEU A 172 -19.77 9.61 5.30
C LEU A 172 -20.06 8.54 6.37
N GLU A 173 -19.50 7.34 6.23
CA GLU A 173 -19.71 6.21 7.14
C GLU A 173 -18.51 6.01 8.09
N MET A 174 -17.46 6.82 7.95
CA MET A 174 -16.21 6.67 8.68
C MET A 174 -16.31 7.30 10.08
N GLN A 175 -16.19 6.47 11.12
CA GLN A 175 -16.33 6.87 12.53
C GLN A 175 -14.99 7.17 13.21
N TYR A 176 -13.88 6.82 12.57
CA TYR A 176 -12.51 7.08 13.03
C TYR A 176 -11.55 7.11 11.81
N PRO A 177 -10.32 7.62 11.94
CA PRO A 177 -9.34 7.56 10.85
C PRO A 177 -8.99 6.12 10.44
N LYS A 178 -9.66 5.60 9.41
CA LYS A 178 -9.56 4.21 8.95
C LYS A 178 -8.34 4.03 8.04
N VAL A 179 -7.17 3.99 8.68
CA VAL A 179 -5.85 3.97 8.03
C VAL A 179 -4.88 2.95 8.65
N GLN A 180 -5.38 1.93 9.35
CA GLN A 180 -4.54 1.06 10.17
C GLN A 180 -4.03 -0.19 9.44
N LYS A 181 -4.81 -0.76 8.52
CA LYS A 181 -4.52 -2.07 7.89
C LYS A 181 -4.78 -2.04 6.39
N TYR A 182 -3.70 -2.00 5.60
CA TYR A 182 -3.75 -1.99 4.14
C TYR A 182 -3.16 -3.26 3.53
N CYS A 183 -3.81 -3.79 2.50
CA CYS A 183 -3.30 -4.87 1.67
C CYS A 183 -2.79 -4.26 0.36
N LEU A 184 -1.53 -4.53 0.04
CA LEU A 184 -0.91 -4.06 -1.19
C LEU A 184 -0.65 -5.24 -2.11
N MET A 185 -1.06 -5.10 -3.36
CA MET A 185 -0.93 -6.13 -4.39
C MET A 185 -0.29 -5.46 -5.60
N SER A 186 0.95 -5.86 -5.89
CA SER A 186 1.76 -5.28 -6.95
C SER A 186 2.23 -6.38 -7.88
N VAL A 187 2.02 -6.20 -9.18
CA VAL A 187 2.62 -7.07 -10.18
C VAL A 187 4.09 -6.68 -10.40
N ARG A 188 4.87 -7.58 -11.02
CA ARG A 188 6.25 -7.29 -11.42
C ARG A 188 6.28 -6.02 -12.29
N GLY A 189 7.24 -5.12 -12.04
CA GLY A 189 7.39 -3.86 -12.76
C GLY A 189 6.59 -2.67 -12.21
N CYS A 190 5.77 -2.86 -11.17
CA CYS A 190 5.09 -1.75 -10.51
C CYS A 190 6.08 -0.72 -9.94
N TYR A 191 5.78 0.56 -10.17
CA TYR A 191 6.49 1.70 -9.63
C TYR A 191 5.48 2.68 -9.01
N THR A 192 5.79 3.16 -7.82
CA THR A 192 5.09 4.26 -7.16
C THR A 192 6.09 5.37 -6.96
N ASP A 193 5.80 6.55 -7.50
CA ASP A 193 6.73 7.68 -7.48
C ASP A 193 6.95 8.24 -6.07
N PHE A 194 7.96 9.08 -5.91
CA PHE A 194 8.31 9.67 -4.63
C PHE A 194 7.14 10.43 -4.02
N HIS A 195 6.83 10.10 -2.76
CA HIS A 195 5.78 10.76 -1.99
C HIS A 195 6.11 10.72 -0.49
N VAL A 196 5.37 11.53 0.27
CA VAL A 196 5.30 11.44 1.73
C VAL A 196 3.92 10.91 2.07
N ASP A 197 3.83 9.93 2.98
CA ASP A 197 2.55 9.40 3.41
C ASP A 197 1.66 10.50 4.02
N PHE A 198 0.35 10.36 3.81
CA PHE A 198 -0.62 11.38 4.17
C PHE A 198 -0.53 11.75 5.66
N GLY A 199 -0.58 13.06 5.94
CA GLY A 199 -0.47 13.58 7.31
C GLY A 199 0.90 13.36 7.97
N GLY A 200 1.93 12.92 7.22
CA GLY A 200 3.24 12.60 7.79
C GLY A 200 3.20 11.39 8.72
N THR A 201 2.34 10.42 8.43
CA THR A 201 2.21 9.19 9.21
C THR A 201 3.49 8.36 9.16
N SER A 202 3.79 7.67 10.26
CA SER A 202 4.77 6.59 10.24
C SER A 202 4.12 5.33 9.66
N VAL A 203 4.89 4.55 8.89
CA VAL A 203 4.40 3.33 8.25
C VAL A 203 5.14 2.10 8.78
N TRP A 204 4.39 1.04 9.01
CA TRP A 204 4.93 -0.31 9.17
C TRP A 204 4.59 -1.10 7.90
N TYR A 205 5.55 -1.84 7.35
CA TYR A 205 5.39 -2.59 6.11
C TYR A 205 5.92 -4.00 6.26
N HIS A 206 5.14 -5.00 5.86
CA HIS A 206 5.55 -6.40 5.87
C HIS A 206 5.48 -7.01 4.46
N ILE A 207 6.55 -7.69 4.05
CA ILE A 207 6.59 -8.45 2.80
C ILE A 207 6.08 -9.86 3.09
N HIS A 208 4.82 -10.13 2.74
CA HIS A 208 4.23 -11.46 2.91
C HIS A 208 4.67 -12.42 1.80
N GLN A 209 4.64 -11.98 0.53
CA GLN A 209 5.17 -12.71 -0.63
C GLN A 209 5.94 -11.75 -1.56
N GLY A 210 6.93 -12.29 -2.27
CA GLY A 210 7.73 -11.55 -3.24
C GLY A 210 8.75 -10.60 -2.60
N GLY A 211 8.88 -9.39 -3.16
CA GLY A 211 9.79 -8.35 -2.70
C GLY A 211 9.42 -6.98 -3.26
N LYS A 212 10.00 -5.90 -2.71
CA LYS A 212 9.85 -4.54 -3.26
C LYS A 212 11.08 -4.16 -4.08
N VAL A 213 12.00 -3.35 -3.57
CA VAL A 213 13.24 -3.08 -4.30
C VAL A 213 14.38 -3.90 -3.69
N ARG A 214 14.97 -4.76 -4.52
CA ARG A 214 16.36 -5.19 -4.44
C ARG A 214 16.92 -5.24 -5.86
N SER A 215 18.02 -4.53 -6.08
CA SER A 215 18.90 -4.63 -7.24
C SER A 215 19.83 -5.82 -7.11
#